data_AF-A0A0R0I695-F1
#
_entry.id   AF-A0A0R0I695-F1
#
_cell.length_a   1.000
_cell.length_b   1.000
_cell.length_c   1.000
_cell.angle_alpha   90.00
_cell.angle_beta   90.00
_cell.angle_gamma   90.00
#
_symmetry.space_group_name_H-M   'P 1'
#
loop_
_entity.id
_entity.type
_entity.pdbx_description
1 polymer ?
#
loop_
_entity_poly.entity_id
_entity_poly.type
_entity_poly.pdbx_seq_one_letter_code
_entity_poly.pdbx_strand_id
1 'polypeptide(L)'
;MVMRNFKSYAGEQRVGPFHKSFSVVVGPNGSGKSNVIDAKLFVFGKRAKQGEVEQISLMKPKAQGPHDEGFLEYLEDIIGINKYVEKIDESHKLLALFPFQF
;
A
#
# COMPACT_ATOMS: atom_id res chain seq x y z
N MET A 1 -5.66 -10.94 8.34
CA MET A 1 -6.60 -10.92 7.20
C MET A 1 -7.28 -12.28 7.13
N VAL A 2 -8.58 -12.33 6.85
CA VAL A 2 -9.32 -13.59 6.69
C VAL A 2 -9.93 -13.56 5.28
N MET A 3 -9.64 -14.59 4.49
CA MET A 3 -10.19 -14.78 3.14
C MET A 3 -11.16 -15.95 3.18
N ARG A 4 -12.34 -15.80 2.58
CA ARG A 4 -13.33 -16.88 2.44
C ARG A 4 -13.60 -17.11 0.97
N ASN A 5 -13.31 -18.31 0.48
CA ASN A 5 -13.53 -18.71 -0.92
C ASN A 5 -12.96 -17.69 -1.93
N PHE A 6 -11.70 -17.29 -1.74
CA PHE A 6 -11.06 -16.25 -2.55
C PHE A 6 -10.06 -16.85 -3.54
N LYS A 7 -10.42 -16.89 -4.82
CA LYS A 7 -9.59 -17.48 -5.90
C LYS A 7 -9.18 -18.91 -5.53
N SER A 8 -7.88 -19.19 -5.44
CA SER A 8 -7.35 -20.51 -5.06
C SER A 8 -7.50 -20.86 -3.58
N TYR A 9 -7.95 -19.93 -2.73
CA TYR A 9 -8.16 -20.16 -1.31
C TYR A 9 -9.57 -20.69 -1.04
N ALA A 10 -9.69 -22.00 -0.88
CA ALA A 10 -10.93 -22.66 -0.49
C ALA A 10 -11.18 -22.55 1.03
N GLY A 11 -12.46 -22.44 1.40
CA GLY A 11 -12.85 -22.32 2.80
C GLY A 11 -12.40 -20.99 3.43
N GLU A 12 -12.26 -20.99 4.75
CA GLU A 12 -11.71 -19.85 5.48
C GLU A 12 -10.20 -19.99 5.65
N GLN A 13 -9.47 -18.97 5.20
CA GLN A 13 -8.01 -18.91 5.27
C GLN A 13 -7.59 -17.65 6.03
N ARG A 14 -6.84 -17.83 7.12
CA ARG A 14 -6.27 -16.72 7.90
C ARG A 14 -4.85 -16.44 7.41
N VAL A 15 -4.64 -15.23 6.88
CA VAL A 15 -3.32 -14.74 6.45
C VAL A 15 -2.88 -13.59 7.33
N GLY A 16 -1.73 -13.76 7.97
CA GLY A 16 -1.16 -12.85 8.96
C GLY A 16 -0.90 -13.53 10.32
N PRO A 17 -0.42 -12.79 11.33
CA PRO A 17 -0.39 -11.32 11.38
C PRO A 17 0.58 -10.68 10.39
N PHE A 18 0.20 -9.54 9.82
CA PHE A 18 1.11 -8.70 9.04
C PHE A 18 1.84 -7.74 9.98
N HIS A 19 3.15 -7.61 9.82
CA HIS A 19 3.92 -6.63 10.57
C HIS A 19 3.66 -5.22 10.03
N LYS A 20 3.69 -4.20 10.91
CA LYS A 20 3.34 -2.80 10.57
C LYS A 20 4.33 -2.10 9.63
N SER A 21 5.50 -2.68 9.41
CA SER A 21 6.56 -2.11 8.56
C SER A 21 6.69 -2.89 7.25
N PHE A 22 6.94 -4.19 7.33
CA PHE A 22 7.24 -5.01 6.15
C PHE A 22 6.86 -6.46 6.40
N SER A 23 6.34 -7.15 5.38
CA SER A 23 6.01 -8.56 5.43
C SER A 23 6.20 -9.17 4.05
N VAL A 24 6.88 -10.31 3.97
CA VAL A 24 7.10 -11.03 2.71
C VAL A 24 6.13 -12.21 2.62
N VAL A 25 5.53 -12.40 1.44
CA VAL A 25 4.72 -13.58 1.13
C VAL A 25 5.57 -14.52 0.27
N VAL A 26 5.90 -15.70 0.81
CA VAL A 26 6.71 -16.73 0.13
C VAL A 26 5.95 -18.06 0.02
N GLY A 27 6.44 -18.97 -0.84
CA GLY A 27 5.80 -20.25 -1.11
C GLY A 27 6.05 -20.76 -2.54
N PRO A 28 5.71 -22.04 -2.84
CA PRO A 28 5.93 -22.65 -4.16
C PRO A 28 5.21 -21.93 -5.31
N ASN A 29 5.63 -22.18 -6.56
CA ASN A 29 4.91 -21.68 -7.74
C ASN A 29 3.50 -22.27 -7.78
N GLY A 30 2.50 -21.42 -8.11
CA GLY A 30 1.09 -21.82 -8.10
C GLY A 30 0.41 -21.86 -6.72
N SER A 31 1.10 -21.59 -5.61
CA SER A 31 0.52 -21.69 -4.26
C SER A 31 -0.45 -20.56 -3.87
N GLY A 32 -0.76 -19.63 -4.78
CA GLY A 32 -1.68 -18.51 -4.53
C GLY A 32 -1.07 -17.26 -3.88
N LYS A 33 0.27 -17.11 -3.83
CA LYS A 33 0.93 -15.93 -3.24
C LYS A 33 0.40 -14.60 -3.77
N SER A 34 0.26 -14.47 -5.10
CA SER A 34 -0.28 -13.28 -5.74
C SER A 34 -1.73 -13.00 -5.32
N ASN A 35 -2.51 -14.04 -4.98
CA ASN A 35 -3.88 -13.90 -4.48
C ASN A 35 -3.92 -13.23 -3.10
N VAL A 36 -2.86 -13.32 -2.27
CA VAL A 36 -2.75 -12.56 -1.02
C VAL A 36 -2.71 -11.05 -1.31
N ILE A 37 -1.95 -10.66 -2.34
CA ILE A 37 -1.86 -9.28 -2.79
C ILE A 37 -3.21 -8.84 -3.38
N ASP A 38 -3.82 -9.67 -4.24
CA ASP A 38 -5.12 -9.38 -4.83
C ASP A 38 -6.22 -9.21 -3.80
N ALA A 39 -6.25 -10.04 -2.75
CA ALA A 39 -7.22 -9.91 -1.67
C ALA A 39 -7.05 -8.58 -0.93
N LYS A 40 -5.80 -8.17 -0.70
CA LYS A 40 -5.49 -6.90 -0.05
C LYS A 40 -5.90 -5.72 -0.93
N LEU A 41 -5.58 -5.77 -2.24
CA LEU A 41 -5.99 -4.77 -3.24
C LEU A 41 -7.52 -4.69 -3.36
N PHE A 42 -8.21 -5.83 -3.36
CA PHE A 42 -9.67 -5.88 -3.40
C PHE A 42 -10.29 -5.21 -2.17
N VAL A 43 -9.77 -5.49 -0.97
CA VAL A 43 -10.25 -4.85 0.26
C VAL A 43 -9.97 -3.35 0.25
N PHE A 44 -8.79 -2.92 -0.21
CA PHE A 44 -8.49 -1.48 -0.34
C PHE A 44 -9.40 -0.79 -1.37
N GLY A 45 -9.60 -1.40 -2.54
CA GLY A 45 -10.52 -0.87 -3.56
C GLY A 45 -11.99 -0.87 -3.12
N LYS A 46 -12.40 -1.80 -2.25
CA LYS A 46 -13.75 -1.80 -1.65
C LYS A 46 -13.90 -0.82 -0.48
N ARG A 47 -12.80 -0.46 0.19
CA ARG A 47 -12.80 0.52 1.29
C ARG A 47 -12.88 1.94 0.80
N ALA A 48 -12.41 2.22 -0.41
CA ALA A 48 -12.83 3.41 -1.14
C ALA A 48 -14.36 3.34 -1.25
N LYS A 49 -15.07 4.14 -0.45
CA LYS A 49 -16.54 4.14 -0.46
C LYS A 49 -17.00 4.41 -1.88
N GLN A 50 -18.13 3.86 -2.30
CA GLN A 50 -18.58 4.01 -3.69
C GLN A 50 -18.66 5.48 -4.16
N GLY A 51 -18.93 6.44 -3.25
CA GLY A 51 -18.82 7.87 -3.53
C GLY A 51 -17.41 8.47 -3.44
N GLU A 52 -16.50 7.86 -2.68
CA GLU A 52 -15.07 8.20 -2.70
C GLU A 52 -14.40 7.69 -3.99
N VAL A 53 -14.85 6.59 -4.61
CA VAL A 53 -14.27 6.08 -5.87
C VAL A 53 -14.33 7.12 -6.99
N GLU A 54 -15.46 7.82 -7.14
CA GLU A 54 -15.60 8.91 -8.13
C GLU A 54 -14.65 10.06 -7.80
N GLN A 55 -14.57 10.47 -6.53
CA GLN A 55 -13.65 11.52 -6.09
C GLN A 55 -12.19 11.13 -6.32
N ILE A 56 -11.81 9.88 -5.99
CA ILE A 56 -10.48 9.31 -6.21
C ILE A 56 -10.13 9.31 -7.70
N SER A 57 -11.10 9.00 -8.56
CA SER A 57 -10.89 9.03 -10.03
C SER A 57 -10.63 10.44 -10.57
N LEU A 58 -11.08 11.47 -9.84
CA LEU A 58 -10.87 12.88 -10.14
C LEU A 58 -9.65 13.48 -9.41
N MET A 59 -9.01 12.74 -8.50
CA MET A 59 -7.81 13.22 -7.81
C MET A 59 -6.66 13.38 -8.78
N LYS A 60 -5.87 14.44 -8.55
CA LYS A 60 -4.58 14.57 -9.23
C LYS A 60 -3.65 13.45 -8.76
N PRO A 61 -2.67 13.02 -9.58
CA PRO A 61 -1.74 11.96 -9.18
C PRO A 61 -0.99 12.23 -7.86
N LYS A 62 -0.71 13.52 -7.57
CA LYS A 62 -0.01 14.00 -6.39
C LYS A 62 -0.56 15.38 -5.99
N ALA A 63 -0.52 15.70 -4.69
CA ALA A 63 -0.88 17.02 -4.18
C ALA A 63 -0.05 18.13 -4.84
N GLN A 64 -0.70 19.25 -5.22
CA GLN A 64 0.00 20.43 -5.76
C GLN A 64 0.37 21.46 -4.70
N GLY A 65 -0.16 21.34 -3.48
CA GLY A 65 0.13 22.26 -2.39
C GLY A 65 -0.18 21.66 -1.01
N PRO A 66 0.13 22.40 0.08
CA PRO A 66 0.05 21.88 1.45
C PRO A 66 -1.35 21.52 1.94
N HIS A 67 -2.39 22.02 1.25
CA HIS A 67 -3.80 21.77 1.56
C HIS A 67 -4.52 20.98 0.46
N ASP A 68 -3.79 20.49 -0.53
CA ASP A 68 -4.30 19.63 -1.60
C ASP A 68 -3.97 18.18 -1.23
N GLU A 69 -4.85 17.24 -1.57
CA GLU A 69 -4.60 15.81 -1.39
C GLU A 69 -4.61 15.14 -2.77
N GLY A 70 -3.49 14.55 -3.16
CA GLY A 70 -3.39 13.76 -4.37
C GLY A 70 -3.65 12.28 -4.09
N PHE A 71 -3.78 11.51 -5.16
CA PHE A 71 -3.97 10.07 -5.07
C PHE A 71 -2.83 9.37 -4.34
N LEU A 72 -1.59 9.86 -4.51
CA LEU A 72 -0.42 9.35 -3.78
C LEU A 72 -0.59 9.51 -2.27
N GLU A 73 -0.91 10.72 -1.79
CA GLU A 73 -1.08 11.01 -0.37
C GLU A 73 -2.23 10.19 0.25
N TYR A 74 -3.33 10.03 -0.50
CA TYR A 74 -4.45 9.16 -0.10
C TYR A 74 -4.04 7.68 0.03
N LEU A 75 -3.26 7.17 -0.93
CA LEU A 75 -2.70 5.81 -0.85
C LEU A 75 -1.73 5.67 0.33
N GLU A 76 -0.88 6.67 0.57
CA GLU A 76 0.07 6.68 1.67
C GLU A 76 -0.64 6.62 3.03
N ASP A 77 -1.75 7.33 3.19
CA ASP A 77 -2.57 7.30 4.40
C ASP A 77 -3.29 5.95 4.58
N ILE A 78 -3.91 5.41 3.52
CA ILE A 78 -4.57 4.09 3.57
C ILE A 78 -3.59 2.97 3.93
N ILE A 79 -2.39 2.99 3.34
CA ILE A 79 -1.36 1.98 3.60
C ILE A 79 -0.70 2.24 4.97
N GLY A 80 -0.76 3.48 5.46
CA GLY A 80 -0.14 3.93 6.71
C GLY A 80 1.37 4.13 6.58
N ILE A 81 1.83 4.51 5.39
CA ILE A 81 3.25 4.81 5.11
C ILE A 81 3.56 6.31 5.16
N ASN A 82 2.55 7.18 5.23
CA ASN A 82 2.68 8.61 5.48
C ASN A 82 3.66 8.95 6.63
N LYS A 83 3.64 8.19 7.73
CA LYS A 83 4.58 8.34 8.86
C LYS A 83 6.07 8.13 8.53
N TYR A 84 6.37 7.57 7.36
CA TYR A 84 7.74 7.34 6.89
C TYR A 84 8.18 8.40 5.88
N VAL A 85 7.27 9.21 5.32
CA VAL A 85 7.58 10.19 4.26
C VAL A 85 8.64 11.18 4.71
N GLU A 86 8.46 11.80 5.88
CA GLU A 86 9.44 12.75 6.44
C GLU A 86 10.80 12.10 6.67
N LYS A 87 10.82 10.89 7.25
CA LYS A 87 12.06 10.15 7.52
C LYS A 87 12.81 9.78 6.23
N ILE A 88 12.07 9.45 5.17
CA ILE A 88 12.63 9.15 3.86
C ILE A 88 13.21 10.43 3.23
N ASP A 89 12.49 11.57 3.30
CA ASP A 89 12.96 12.85 2.77
C ASP A 89 14.22 13.36 3.52
N GLU A 90 14.24 13.25 4.84
CA GLU A 90 15.43 13.54 5.66
C GLU A 90 16.61 12.64 5.27
N SER A 91 16.38 11.33 5.15
CA SER A 91 17.42 10.38 4.72
C SER A 91 17.94 10.70 3.33
N HIS A 92 17.06 11.11 2.41
CA HIS A 92 17.43 11.53 1.05
C HIS A 92 18.29 12.81 1.06
N LYS A 93 17.95 13.80 1.88
CA LYS A 93 18.76 15.01 2.07
C LYS A 93 20.13 14.69 2.66
N LEU A 94 20.20 13.79 3.64
CA LEU A 94 21.47 13.34 4.21
C LEU A 94 22.34 12.65 3.15
N LEU A 95 21.76 11.78 2.33
CA LEU A 95 22.48 11.13 1.23
C LEU A 95 23.01 12.13 0.20
N ALA A 96 22.26 13.21 -0.09
CA ALA A 96 22.72 14.27 -0.99
C ALA A 96 23.91 15.09 -0.44
N LEU A 97 24.11 15.09 0.88
CA LEU A 97 25.27 15.73 1.52
C LEU A 97 26.54 14.87 1.48
N PHE A 98 26.41 13.57 1.24
CA PHE A 98 27.55 12.69 1.01
C PHE A 98 27.84 12.65 -0.50
N PRO A 99 28.86 13.38 -1.00
CA PRO A 99 29.31 13.14 -2.37
C PRO A 99 29.73 11.67 -2.46
N PHE A 100 29.11 10.91 -3.35
CA PHE A 100 29.59 9.58 -3.72
C PHE A 100 31.02 9.72 -4.25
N GLN A 101 32.01 9.54 -3.38
CA GLN A 101 33.34 9.14 -3.80
C GLN A 101 33.24 7.63 -4.06
N PHE A 102 33.23 7.26 -5.34
CA PHE A 102 33.69 5.94 -5.74
C PHE A 102 35.21 5.86 -5.53
#